data_AF-A0A9X2SN00-F1
#
_entry.id   AF-A0A9X2SN00-F1
#
_cell.length_a   1.000
_cell.length_b   1.000
_cell.length_c   1.000
_cell.angle_alpha   90.00
_cell.angle_beta   90.00
_cell.angle_gamma   90.00
#
_symmetry.space_group_name_H-M   'P 1'
#
loop_
_entity.id
_entity.type
_entity.pdbx_description
1 polymer ?
#
loop_
_entity_poly.entity_id
_entity_poly.type
_entity_poly.pdbx_seq_one_letter_code
_entity_poly.pdbx_strand_id
1 'polypeptide(L)'
;MTGETPPAAGQDLLAVCQICLQLIADGDGAVWCRPEAATAERGDRGDQETWSSFTLEEMLAAPDERVHWRVTHERCEPATGYLIAVERIRTWPAYLHWTAHLMGKGWFASTNWDDLILDTLDPTSTQPGLRPATVRDLGHRSVGD
;
A
#
# COMPACT_ATOMS: atom_id res chain seq x y z
N MET A 1 -21.21 -20.00 -7.50
CA MET A 1 -20.73 -19.31 -8.70
C MET A 1 -20.43 -17.87 -8.32
N THR A 2 -19.26 -17.63 -7.74
CA THR A 2 -18.77 -16.28 -7.47
C THR A 2 -18.24 -15.74 -8.78
N GLY A 3 -18.94 -14.75 -9.36
CA GLY A 3 -18.47 -14.04 -10.54
C GLY A 3 -17.34 -13.11 -10.12
N GLU A 4 -16.10 -13.57 -10.25
CA GLU A 4 -14.95 -12.68 -10.24
C GLU A 4 -14.97 -11.88 -11.53
N THR A 5 -15.35 -10.61 -11.42
CA THR A 5 -15.21 -9.64 -12.51
C THR A 5 -13.72 -9.53 -12.85
N PRO A 6 -13.30 -9.81 -14.09
CA PRO A 6 -11.91 -9.67 -14.47
C PRO A 6 -11.45 -8.20 -14.28
N PRO A 7 -10.18 -7.96 -13.95
CA PRO A 7 -9.65 -6.60 -13.82
C PRO A 7 -9.89 -5.83 -15.12
N ALA A 8 -10.30 -4.56 -15.00
CA ALA A 8 -10.59 -3.73 -16.15
C ALA A 8 -9.33 -3.59 -17.01
N ALA A 9 -9.51 -3.58 -18.34
CA ALA A 9 -8.41 -3.45 -19.29
C ALA A 9 -7.56 -2.22 -18.98
N GLY A 10 -6.29 -2.42 -18.61
CA GLY A 10 -5.35 -1.36 -18.22
C GLY A 10 -4.80 -1.48 -16.79
N GLN A 11 -5.28 -2.43 -15.98
CA GLN A 11 -4.75 -2.69 -14.65
C GLN A 11 -3.59 -3.70 -14.71
N ASP A 12 -2.38 -3.21 -14.49
CA ASP A 12 -1.18 -4.06 -14.41
C ASP A 12 -0.96 -4.61 -13.00
N LEU A 13 -1.63 -4.06 -11.99
CA LEU A 13 -1.54 -4.45 -10.59
C LEU A 13 -2.92 -4.80 -10.02
N LEU A 14 -3.01 -5.96 -9.39
CA LEU A 14 -4.10 -6.40 -8.53
C LEU A 14 -3.83 -5.94 -7.10
N ALA A 15 -4.89 -5.64 -6.36
CA ALA A 15 -4.83 -5.43 -4.92
C ALA A 15 -5.52 -6.61 -4.24
N VAL A 16 -4.80 -7.33 -3.39
CA VAL A 16 -5.30 -8.48 -2.62
C VAL A 16 -5.37 -8.04 -1.16
N CYS A 17 -6.54 -8.13 -0.55
CA CYS A 17 -6.72 -7.74 0.85
C CYS A 17 -5.94 -8.67 1.78
N GLN A 18 -5.16 -8.09 2.70
CA GLN A 18 -4.36 -8.84 3.67
C GLN A 18 -5.18 -9.57 4.73
N ILE A 19 -6.47 -9.24 4.88
CA ILE A 19 -7.35 -9.84 5.89
C ILE A 19 -8.16 -10.99 5.29
N CYS A 20 -8.94 -10.70 4.25
CA CYS A 20 -9.84 -11.70 3.67
C CYS A 20 -9.26 -12.43 2.45
N LEU A 21 -8.08 -12.03 1.98
CA LEU A 21 -7.37 -12.61 0.83
C LEU A 21 -8.15 -12.51 -0.50
N GLN A 22 -9.17 -11.66 -0.56
CA GLN A 22 -9.94 -11.39 -1.78
C GLN A 22 -9.41 -10.16 -2.51
N LEU A 23 -9.68 -10.08 -3.81
CA LEU A 23 -9.35 -8.91 -4.63
C LEU A 23 -10.12 -7.66 -4.15
N ILE A 24 -9.44 -6.52 -4.16
CA ILE A 24 -10.01 -5.20 -3.86
C ILE A 24 -10.36 -4.52 -5.18
N ALA A 25 -11.64 -4.18 -5.34
CA ALA A 25 -12.16 -3.42 -6.47
C ALA A 25 -11.90 -1.91 -6.30
N ASP A 26 -12.09 -1.14 -7.38
CA ASP A 26 -12.02 0.33 -7.29
C ASP A 26 -13.07 0.85 -6.29
N GLY A 27 -12.66 1.76 -5.42
CA GLY A 27 -13.52 2.35 -4.39
C GLY A 27 -13.82 1.45 -3.19
N ASP A 28 -13.25 0.24 -3.11
CA ASP A 28 -13.53 -0.73 -2.02
C ASP A 28 -12.35 -0.93 -1.06
N GLY A 29 -11.26 -0.17 -1.19
CA GLY A 29 -10.14 -0.24 -0.26
C GLY A 29 -8.96 0.65 -0.60
N ALA A 30 -7.91 0.53 0.21
CA ALA A 30 -6.73 1.38 0.11
C ALA A 30 -5.44 0.66 0.47
N VAL A 31 -4.34 1.23 -0.01
CA VAL A 31 -2.99 1.02 0.51
C VAL A 31 -2.73 2.14 1.53
N TRP A 32 -2.50 1.80 2.78
CA TRP A 32 -2.45 2.79 3.86
C TRP A 32 -1.44 2.43 4.95
N CYS A 33 -1.03 3.40 5.73
CA CYS A 33 -0.20 3.17 6.90
C CYS A 33 -0.59 4.11 8.05
N ARG A 34 -0.21 3.73 9.27
CA ARG A 34 -0.31 4.55 10.49
C ARG A 34 0.78 4.17 11.49
N PRO A 35 1.32 5.12 12.28
CA PRO A 35 2.08 4.78 13.47
C PRO A 35 1.24 3.98 14.45
N GLU A 36 1.77 2.88 14.99
CA GLU A 36 1.03 2.00 15.91
C GLU A 36 0.71 2.69 17.24
N ALA A 37 1.62 3.58 17.70
CA ALA A 37 1.42 4.46 18.85
C ALA A 37 0.23 5.44 18.70
N ALA A 38 -0.30 5.64 17.49
CA ALA A 38 -1.45 6.50 17.24
C ALA A 38 -2.81 5.88 17.66
N THR A 39 -2.81 4.63 18.14
CA THR A 39 -4.03 3.88 18.47
C THR A 39 -4.82 4.42 19.67
N ALA A 40 -4.28 5.37 20.44
CA ALA A 40 -4.91 5.76 21.71
C ALA A 40 -6.07 6.77 21.60
N GLU A 41 -6.08 7.77 20.69
CA GLU A 41 -6.97 8.94 20.93
C GLU A 41 -7.71 9.60 19.74
N ARG A 42 -7.63 9.14 18.48
CA ARG A 42 -8.36 9.81 17.39
C ARG A 42 -9.11 8.86 16.47
N GLY A 43 -10.32 8.52 16.89
CA GLY A 43 -11.38 8.17 15.95
C GLY A 43 -11.97 9.46 15.38
N ASP A 44 -11.49 9.92 14.23
CA ASP A 44 -12.31 10.72 13.31
C ASP A 44 -11.67 10.74 11.90
N ARG A 45 -12.54 10.81 10.90
CA ARG A 45 -12.33 10.85 9.45
C ARG A 45 -10.92 11.23 8.94
N GLY A 46 -10.30 10.28 8.23
CA GLY A 46 -10.26 10.32 6.76
C GLY A 46 -9.70 11.54 6.03
N ASP A 47 -8.86 12.38 6.62
CA ASP A 47 -8.25 13.50 5.90
C ASP A 47 -6.76 13.25 5.65
N GLN A 48 -6.38 13.14 4.36
CA GLN A 48 -5.01 12.99 3.86
C GLN A 48 -4.05 14.10 4.37
N GLU A 49 -4.61 15.25 4.79
CA GLU A 49 -3.88 16.38 5.39
C GLU A 49 -3.47 16.14 6.85
N THR A 50 -4.15 15.26 7.59
CA THR A 50 -3.92 15.04 9.03
C THR A 50 -2.62 14.30 9.32
N TRP A 51 -2.02 13.66 8.31
CA TRP A 51 -0.65 13.15 8.41
C TRP A 51 0.41 14.22 8.54
N SER A 52 0.08 15.46 8.18
CA SER A 52 0.93 16.62 8.49
C SER A 52 0.91 16.96 9.98
N SER A 53 -0.02 16.38 10.76
CA SER A 53 -0.18 16.61 12.20
C SER A 53 0.35 15.49 13.09
N PHE A 54 0.64 14.30 12.54
CA PHE A 54 1.54 13.38 13.21
C PHE A 54 2.93 14.00 13.16
N THR A 55 3.52 14.21 14.32
CA THR A 55 4.83 14.84 14.36
C THR A 55 5.83 13.85 13.78
N LEU A 56 6.72 14.31 12.90
CA LEU A 56 7.91 13.56 12.49
C LEU A 56 8.63 12.97 13.72
N GLU A 57 8.54 13.67 14.84
CA GLU A 57 9.02 13.27 16.17
C GLU A 57 8.35 11.98 16.69
N GLU A 58 7.03 11.80 16.60
CA GLU A 58 6.34 10.55 16.97
C GLU A 58 6.78 9.36 16.11
N MET A 59 7.07 9.58 14.83
CA MET A 59 7.59 8.53 13.93
C MET A 59 9.05 8.19 14.19
N LEU A 60 9.85 9.17 14.62
CA LEU A 60 11.26 8.97 15.00
C LEU A 60 11.42 8.43 16.43
N ALA A 61 10.42 8.62 17.28
CA ALA A 61 10.44 8.22 18.69
C ALA A 61 10.06 6.75 18.93
N ALA A 62 9.54 6.04 17.93
CA ALA A 62 9.27 4.59 17.99
C ALA A 62 10.55 3.82 17.61
N PRO A 63 11.30 3.21 18.56
CA PRO A 63 12.68 2.85 18.29
C PRO A 63 12.92 1.61 17.42
N ASP A 64 11.92 0.79 17.10
CA ASP A 64 12.17 -0.46 16.36
C ASP A 64 11.00 -0.95 15.46
N GLU A 65 9.86 -0.25 15.43
CA GLU A 65 8.72 -0.63 14.59
C GLU A 65 8.53 0.39 13.46
N ARG A 66 9.05 0.05 12.27
CA ARG A 66 8.74 0.80 11.06
C ARG A 66 7.24 0.84 10.86
N VAL A 67 6.73 1.99 10.44
CA VAL A 67 5.31 2.12 10.12
C VAL A 67 4.95 1.20 8.96
N HIS A 68 4.02 0.28 9.21
CA HIS A 68 3.63 -0.76 8.27
C HIS A 68 2.57 -0.28 7.29
N TRP A 69 2.86 -0.40 6.00
CA TRP A 69 1.88 -0.30 4.93
C TRP A 69 1.01 -1.55 4.85
N ARG A 70 -0.29 -1.32 4.73
CA ARG A 70 -1.35 -2.32 4.70
C ARG A 70 -2.18 -2.15 3.44
N VAL A 71 -2.72 -3.25 2.94
CA VAL A 71 -3.60 -3.30 1.77
C VAL A 71 -4.89 -4.00 2.18
N THR A 72 -5.96 -3.24 2.41
CA THR A 72 -7.20 -3.76 2.98
C THR A 72 -8.44 -3.26 2.24
N HIS A 73 -9.49 -4.07 2.24
CA HIS A 73 -10.83 -3.56 1.93
C HIS A 73 -11.29 -2.62 3.05
N GLU A 74 -12.08 -1.62 2.71
CA GLU A 74 -12.71 -0.71 3.68
C GLU A 74 -13.56 -1.50 4.71
N ARG A 75 -14.30 -2.52 4.24
CA ARG A 75 -15.12 -3.37 5.11
C ARG A 75 -14.33 -4.32 6.01
N CYS A 76 -13.09 -4.65 5.65
CA CYS A 76 -12.27 -5.59 6.42
C CYS A 76 -11.49 -4.83 7.50
N GLU A 77 -10.90 -3.71 7.12
CA GLU A 77 -10.26 -2.77 8.03
C GLU A 77 -10.25 -1.40 7.34
N PRO A 78 -11.07 -0.45 7.83
CA PRO A 78 -11.10 0.91 7.32
C PRO A 78 -9.71 1.54 7.34
N ALA A 79 -9.32 2.16 6.22
CA ALA A 79 -8.03 2.81 6.13
C ALA A 79 -7.94 3.98 7.13
N THR A 80 -6.85 4.02 7.88
CA THR A 80 -6.59 5.12 8.83
C THR A 80 -5.24 5.74 8.55
N GLY A 81 -5.09 7.02 8.82
CA GLY A 81 -3.83 7.69 8.53
C GLY A 81 -3.62 8.00 7.04
N TYR A 82 -2.44 7.66 6.49
CA TYR A 82 -2.04 8.07 5.14
C TYR A 82 -2.48 6.96 4.22
N LEU A 83 -3.28 7.32 3.23
CA LEU A 83 -3.89 6.34 2.35
C LEU A 83 -3.76 6.73 0.89
N ILE A 84 -3.72 5.69 0.07
CA ILE A 84 -3.79 5.71 -1.37
C ILE A 84 -4.92 4.77 -1.74
N ALA A 85 -6.02 5.31 -2.26
CA ALA A 85 -7.13 4.49 -2.75
C ALA A 85 -6.62 3.52 -3.82
N VAL A 86 -7.12 2.28 -3.82
CA VAL A 86 -6.63 1.21 -4.69
C VAL A 86 -6.69 1.63 -6.17
N GLU A 87 -7.78 2.24 -6.61
CA GLU A 87 -7.96 2.74 -7.98
C GLU A 87 -6.86 3.72 -8.44
N ARG A 88 -6.18 4.38 -7.51
CA ARG A 88 -5.12 5.37 -7.80
C ARG A 88 -3.72 4.77 -7.92
N ILE A 89 -3.56 3.47 -7.70
CA ILE A 89 -2.23 2.81 -7.66
C ILE A 89 -2.16 1.51 -8.48
N ARG A 90 -3.27 1.04 -9.07
CA ARG A 90 -3.36 -0.26 -9.80
C ARG A 90 -2.70 -0.34 -11.19
N THR A 91 -1.81 0.59 -11.52
CA THR A 91 -1.01 0.55 -12.76
C THR A 91 0.45 0.78 -12.42
N TRP A 92 1.38 0.21 -13.20
CA TRP A 92 2.81 0.43 -12.97
C TRP A 92 3.20 1.92 -12.96
N PRO A 93 2.74 2.76 -13.91
CA PRO A 93 3.03 4.19 -13.86
C PRO A 93 2.48 4.87 -12.59
N ALA A 94 1.28 4.49 -12.14
CA ALA A 94 0.69 5.05 -10.92
C ALA A 94 1.46 4.61 -9.67
N TYR A 95 1.85 3.33 -9.59
CA TYR A 95 2.66 2.79 -8.49
C TYR A 95 4.02 3.48 -8.38
N LEU A 96 4.71 3.66 -9.51
CA LEU A 96 5.98 4.40 -9.57
C LEU A 96 5.82 5.88 -9.23
N HIS A 97 4.77 6.53 -9.72
CA HIS A 97 4.45 7.92 -9.38
C HIS A 97 4.24 8.08 -7.88
N TRP A 98 3.47 7.20 -7.24
CA TRP A 98 3.27 7.22 -5.79
C TRP A 98 4.56 6.93 -5.02
N THR A 99 5.38 5.99 -5.48
CA THR A 99 6.70 5.74 -4.88
C THR A 99 7.55 7.01 -4.91
N ALA A 100 7.66 7.67 -6.06
CA ALA A 100 8.41 8.93 -6.17
C ALA A 100 7.81 10.05 -5.31
N HIS A 101 6.47 10.14 -5.24
CA HIS A 101 5.77 11.09 -4.38
C HIS A 101 6.11 10.88 -2.90
N LEU A 102 6.13 9.62 -2.47
CA LEU A 102 6.43 9.23 -1.10
C LEU A 102 7.90 9.46 -0.75
N MET A 103 8.85 9.21 -1.66
CA MET A 103 10.27 9.53 -1.44
C MET A 103 10.52 11.01 -1.13
N GLY A 104 9.64 11.91 -1.56
CA GLY A 104 9.69 13.33 -1.22
C GLY A 104 9.21 13.65 0.20
N LYS A 105 8.73 12.67 0.97
CA LYS A 105 8.21 12.85 2.34
C LYS A 105 9.30 12.53 3.36
N GLY A 106 9.52 13.43 4.31
CA GLY A 106 10.54 13.26 5.35
C GLY A 106 10.34 12.04 6.25
N TRP A 107 9.13 11.50 6.31
CA TRP A 107 8.78 10.31 7.09
C TRP A 107 8.89 8.99 6.31
N PHE A 108 9.15 9.04 5.00
CA PHE A 108 9.17 7.85 4.13
C PHE A 108 10.12 6.75 4.63
N ALA A 109 11.32 7.16 5.06
CA ALA A 109 12.36 6.27 5.56
C ALA A 109 11.98 5.55 6.87
N SER A 110 10.95 6.03 7.57
CA SER A 110 10.43 5.41 8.79
C SER A 110 9.31 4.39 8.51
N THR A 111 9.03 4.08 7.24
CA THR A 111 8.02 3.10 6.83
C THR A 111 8.65 1.87 6.21
N ASN A 112 7.87 0.80 6.03
CA ASN A 112 8.28 -0.39 5.28
C ASN A 112 7.85 -0.35 3.80
N TRP A 113 7.78 0.84 3.19
CA TRP A 113 7.40 0.95 1.77
C TRP A 113 8.38 0.22 0.84
N ASP A 114 9.67 0.19 1.22
CA ASP A 114 10.69 -0.62 0.57
C ASP A 114 10.32 -2.10 0.54
N ASP A 115 9.87 -2.65 1.68
CA ASP A 115 9.39 -4.04 1.74
C ASP A 115 8.19 -4.27 0.82
N LEU A 116 7.24 -3.34 0.77
CA LEU A 116 6.08 -3.43 -0.14
C LEU A 116 6.51 -3.44 -1.61
N ILE A 117 7.51 -2.65 -2.00
CA ILE A 117 8.08 -2.65 -3.35
C ILE A 117 8.71 -4.00 -3.67
N LEU A 118 9.61 -4.47 -2.82
CA LEU A 118 10.34 -5.72 -3.04
C LEU A 118 9.38 -6.90 -3.12
N ASP A 119 8.41 -6.96 -2.21
CA ASP A 119 7.39 -7.99 -2.19
C ASP A 119 6.49 -7.94 -3.44
N THR A 120 6.08 -6.74 -3.90
CA THR A 120 5.29 -6.58 -5.15
C THR A 120 6.04 -7.10 -6.37
N LEU A 121 7.37 -6.98 -6.39
CA LEU A 121 8.23 -7.39 -7.50
C LEU A 121 8.66 -8.86 -7.43
N ASP A 122 8.54 -9.51 -6.28
CA ASP A 122 8.91 -10.92 -6.11
C ASP A 122 7.85 -11.84 -6.76
N PRO A 123 8.17 -12.52 -7.88
CA PRO A 123 7.23 -13.42 -8.54
C PRO A 123 6.93 -14.69 -7.72
N THR A 124 7.71 -14.95 -6.67
CA THR A 124 7.54 -16.09 -5.76
C THR A 124 6.81 -15.74 -4.47
N SER A 125 6.53 -14.45 -4.24
CA SER A 125 5.84 -14.04 -3.04
C SER A 125 4.42 -14.60 -3.00
N THR A 126 4.06 -15.14 -1.84
CA THR A 126 2.72 -15.65 -1.52
C THR A 126 1.94 -14.69 -0.62
N GLN A 127 2.53 -13.54 -0.26
CA GLN A 127 1.87 -12.59 0.62
C GLN A 127 0.67 -11.93 -0.09
N PRO A 128 -0.37 -11.52 0.63
CA PRO A 128 -1.38 -10.60 0.09
C PRO A 128 -0.83 -9.17 0.02
N GLY A 129 -1.34 -8.36 -0.92
CA GLY A 129 -0.86 -7.00 -1.15
C GLY A 129 -1.08 -6.54 -2.59
N LEU A 130 -0.23 -5.64 -3.09
CA LEU A 130 -0.18 -5.30 -4.51
C LEU A 130 0.56 -6.39 -5.28
N ARG A 131 -0.04 -6.86 -6.37
CA ARG A 131 0.49 -7.97 -7.16
C ARG A 131 0.42 -7.68 -8.65
N PRO A 132 1.42 -8.06 -9.46
CA PRO A 132 1.30 -8.02 -10.91
C PRO A 132 0.09 -8.84 -11.38
N ALA A 133 -0.79 -8.24 -12.18
CA ALA A 133 -1.99 -8.90 -12.71
C ALA A 133 -1.68 -10.02 -13.71
N THR A 134 -0.51 -9.92 -14.33
CA THR A 134 0.06 -10.98 -15.14
C THR A 134 1.40 -11.32 -14.54
N VAL A 135 1.74 -12.61 -14.47
CA VAL A 135 3.12 -13.04 -14.27
C VAL A 135 3.88 -12.56 -15.51
N ARG A 136 4.31 -11.31 -15.48
CA ARG A 136 5.35 -10.85 -16.37
C ARG A 136 6.61 -11.53 -15.85
N ASP A 137 7.36 -12.12 -16.76
CA ASP A 137 8.73 -12.50 -16.48
C ASP A 137 9.47 -11.20 -16.11
N LEU A 138 9.45 -10.83 -14.83
CA LEU A 138 10.31 -9.84 -14.23
C LEU A 138 11.71 -10.44 -14.05
N GLY A 139 12.11 -11.41 -14.88
CA GLY A 139 13.46 -11.91 -15.07
C GLY A 139 14.37 -10.77 -15.49
N HIS A 140 14.65 -9.89 -14.53
CA HIS A 140 15.57 -8.79 -14.59
C HIS A 140 16.97 -9.39 -14.49
N ARG A 141 17.40 -10.16 -15.50
CA ARG A 141 18.81 -10.53 -15.66
C ARG A 141 19.69 -9.35 -16.11
N SER A 142 19.17 -8.12 -16.04
CA SER A 142 19.83 -6.94 -16.61
C SER A 142 19.19 -5.59 -16.24
N VAL A 143 18.35 -5.48 -15.20
CA VAL A 143 17.88 -4.16 -14.71
C VAL A 143 18.74 -3.74 -13.53
N GLY A 144 19.67 -2.82 -13.79
CA GLY A 144 20.46 -2.15 -12.75
C GLY A 144 21.91 -2.61 -12.57
N ASP A 145 22.42 -3.50 -13.42
CA ASP A 145 23.87 -3.76 -13.57
C ASP A 145 24.56 -2.68 -14.42
#